data_AF-A0A6M1SGI2-F1
#
_entry.id   AF-A0A6M1SGI2-F1
#
_cell.length_a   1.000
_cell.length_b   1.000
_cell.length_c   1.000
_cell.angle_alpha   90.00
_cell.angle_beta   90.00
_cell.angle_gamma   90.00
#
_symmetry.space_group_name_H-M   'P 1'
#
loop_
_entity.id
_entity.type
_entity.pdbx_description
1 polymer ?
#
loop_
_entity_poly.entity_id
_entity_poly.type
_entity_poly.pdbx_seq_one_letter_code
_entity_poly.pdbx_strand_id
1 'polypeptide(L)'
;ALQFVLNHEEGGENCVLHGDAASETFLSEIIGAQAFPMRHMSMESIYEYGARAGLWRVLRAFEKRRLPLTVFAVAMALERH
;
A
#
# COMPACT_ATOMS: atom_id res chain seq x y z
N ALA A 1 -16.66 20.07 8.03
CA ALA A 1 -16.32 18.76 8.62
C ALA A 1 -14.98 18.29 8.07
N LEU A 2 -14.22 17.49 8.82
CA LEU A 2 -12.95 16.90 8.39
C LEU A 2 -13.09 15.37 8.37
N GLN A 3 -12.62 14.72 7.31
CA GLN A 3 -12.68 13.27 7.15
C GLN A 3 -11.30 12.76 6.72
N PHE A 4 -10.71 11.88 7.52
CA PHE A 4 -9.41 11.28 7.25
C PHE A 4 -9.58 9.93 6.55
N VAL A 5 -8.98 9.78 5.38
CA VAL A 5 -8.95 8.52 4.63
C VAL A 5 -7.59 7.87 4.81
N LEU A 6 -7.59 6.58 5.12
CA LEU A 6 -6.40 5.74 5.10
C LEU A 6 -6.57 4.71 3.97
N ASN A 7 -5.79 4.85 2.90
CA ASN A 7 -5.76 3.83 1.86
C ASN A 7 -4.96 2.63 2.38
N HIS A 8 -5.47 1.43 2.08
CA HIS A 8 -4.75 0.18 2.27
C HIS A 8 -4.78 -0.57 0.94
N GLU A 9 -3.66 -0.44 0.24
CA GLU A 9 -3.48 -0.89 -1.15
C GLU A 9 -2.37 -1.95 -1.25
N GLU A 10 -1.53 -2.04 -0.22
CA GLU A 10 -0.31 -2.84 -0.21
C GLU A 10 -0.62 -4.34 -0.16
N GLY A 11 -0.17 -5.06 -1.19
CA GLY A 11 -0.55 -6.43 -1.51
C GLY A 11 -1.58 -6.56 -2.63
N GLY A 12 -2.05 -5.44 -3.19
CA GLY A 12 -2.98 -5.37 -4.31
C GLY A 12 -2.51 -4.48 -5.48
N GLU A 13 -1.31 -3.93 -5.40
CA GLU A 13 -0.65 -3.16 -6.47
C GLU A 13 -0.26 -4.03 -7.67
N ASN A 14 0.18 -3.40 -8.77
CA ASN A 14 0.61 -4.16 -9.95
C ASN A 14 1.82 -5.04 -9.63
N CYS A 15 1.65 -6.35 -9.80
CA CYS A 15 2.72 -7.31 -9.63
C CYS A 15 2.50 -8.51 -10.53
N VAL A 16 3.59 -9.00 -11.14
CA VAL A 16 3.53 -10.22 -11.97
C VAL A 16 3.04 -11.45 -11.19
N LEU A 17 3.15 -11.45 -9.86
CA LEU A 17 2.59 -12.49 -8.98
C LEU A 17 1.06 -12.42 -8.85
N HIS A 18 0.46 -11.30 -9.22
CA HIS A 18 -0.99 -11.08 -9.26
C HIS A 18 -1.58 -11.39 -10.64
N GLY A 19 -0.74 -11.68 -11.63
CA GLY A 19 -1.12 -11.91 -13.03
C GLY A 19 -1.01 -10.67 -13.92
N ASP A 20 -0.49 -9.56 -13.39
CA ASP A 20 -0.29 -8.33 -14.16
C ASP A 20 0.89 -8.45 -15.13
N ALA A 21 0.85 -7.66 -16.21
CA ALA A 21 1.89 -7.69 -17.24
C ALA A 21 3.23 -7.12 -16.76
N ALA A 22 3.23 -6.26 -15.74
CA ALA A 22 4.43 -5.59 -15.26
C ALA A 22 4.34 -5.14 -13.78
N SER A 23 5.49 -4.77 -13.21
CA SER A 23 5.60 -4.22 -11.86
C SER A 23 5.02 -2.81 -11.70
N GLU A 24 4.58 -2.49 -10.49
CA GLU A 24 4.12 -1.15 -10.08
C GLU A 24 5.16 -0.04 -10.36
N THR A 25 4.64 1.17 -10.58
CA THR A 25 5.39 2.38 -10.92
C THR A 25 4.96 3.59 -10.10
N PHE A 26 3.77 3.55 -9.50
CA PHE A 26 3.17 4.70 -8.85
C PHE A 26 3.42 4.74 -7.34
N LEU A 27 3.31 5.95 -6.77
CA LEU A 27 3.36 6.26 -5.33
C LEU A 27 4.36 5.45 -4.49
N SER A 28 5.62 5.43 -4.94
CA SER A 28 6.74 4.87 -4.20
C SER A 28 7.85 5.91 -4.02
N GLU A 29 8.88 5.55 -3.27
CA GLU A 29 10.11 6.36 -3.13
C GLU A 29 10.96 6.38 -4.43
N ILE A 30 10.65 5.51 -5.40
CA ILE A 30 11.34 5.46 -6.69
C ILE A 30 10.60 6.34 -7.69
N ILE A 31 10.88 7.64 -7.64
CA ILE A 31 10.25 8.62 -8.54
C ILE A 31 10.59 8.33 -9.99
N GLY A 32 9.57 8.18 -10.83
CA GLY A 32 9.74 7.85 -12.25
C GLY A 32 10.10 6.39 -12.52
N ALA A 33 9.80 5.49 -11.57
CA ALA A 33 9.95 4.05 -11.75
C ALA A 33 9.34 3.59 -13.09
N GLN A 34 10.10 2.78 -13.83
CA GLN A 34 9.63 2.15 -15.05
C GLN A 34 9.01 0.80 -14.71
N ALA A 35 8.00 0.40 -15.49
CA ALA A 35 7.39 -0.90 -15.35
C ALA A 35 8.29 -1.98 -15.96
N PHE A 36 8.48 -3.10 -15.26
CA PHE A 36 9.25 -4.24 -15.77
C PHE A 36 8.34 -5.45 -15.94
N PRO A 37 8.50 -6.27 -17.00
CA PRO A 37 7.76 -7.53 -17.18
C PRO A 37 8.31 -8.65 -16.27
N MET A 38 8.68 -8.29 -15.05
CA MET A 38 9.24 -9.13 -14.00
C MET A 38 9.02 -8.45 -12.65
N ARG A 39 9.32 -9.16 -11.56
CA ARG A 39 9.31 -8.60 -10.21
C ARG A 39 10.28 -7.43 -10.10
N HIS A 40 9.82 -6.35 -9.48
CA HIS A 40 10.65 -5.21 -9.11
C HIS A 40 10.82 -5.24 -7.59
N MET A 41 11.83 -5.97 -7.13
CA MET A 41 12.02 -6.28 -5.70
C MET A 41 12.06 -5.04 -4.80
N SER A 42 12.69 -3.95 -5.26
CA SER A 42 12.71 -2.69 -4.53
C SER A 42 11.31 -2.10 -4.34
N MET A 43 10.51 -2.08 -5.41
CA MET A 43 9.12 -1.61 -5.38
C MET A 43 8.27 -2.44 -4.41
N GLU A 44 8.35 -3.76 -4.50
CA GLU A 44 7.62 -4.67 -3.61
C GLU A 44 7.99 -4.41 -2.14
N SER A 45 9.28 -4.27 -1.81
CA SER A 45 9.70 -3.99 -0.43
C SER A 45 9.21 -2.64 0.11
N ILE A 46 8.99 -1.65 -0.78
CA ILE A 46 8.44 -0.34 -0.41
C ILE A 46 6.96 -0.48 -0.07
N TYR A 47 6.18 -1.19 -0.90
CA TYR A 47 4.78 -1.48 -0.61
C TYR A 47 4.64 -2.34 0.66
N GLU A 48 5.47 -3.36 0.83
CA GLU A 48 5.49 -4.18 2.04
C GLU A 48 5.69 -3.35 3.32
N TYR A 49 6.43 -2.25 3.28
CA TYR A 49 6.59 -1.37 4.44
C TYR A 49 5.25 -0.79 4.93
N GLY A 50 4.36 -0.43 4.01
CA GLY A 50 3.02 0.10 4.30
C GLY A 50 2.22 -0.88 5.15
N ALA A 51 2.05 -2.11 4.67
CA ALA A 51 1.36 -3.18 5.39
C ALA A 51 2.08 -3.62 6.68
N ARG A 52 3.40 -3.76 6.66
CA ARG A 52 4.18 -4.31 7.79
C ARG A 52 4.39 -3.33 8.93
N ALA A 53 4.50 -2.03 8.63
CA ALA A 53 4.90 -1.03 9.62
C ALA A 53 4.12 0.28 9.55
N GLY A 54 3.88 0.81 8.34
CA GLY A 54 3.22 2.11 8.11
C GLY A 54 1.81 2.15 8.71
N LEU A 55 0.99 1.18 8.35
CA LEU A 55 -0.40 1.02 8.80
C LEU A 55 -0.52 1.11 10.32
N TRP A 56 0.23 0.29 11.04
CA TRP A 56 0.18 0.24 12.51
C TRP A 56 0.63 1.54 13.17
N ARG A 57 1.59 2.25 12.57
CA ARG A 57 2.04 3.55 13.07
C ARG A 57 0.92 4.59 12.96
N VAL A 58 0.20 4.62 11.84
CA VAL A 58 -0.92 5.54 11.61
C VAL A 58 -2.09 5.20 12.52
N LEU A 59 -2.51 3.93 12.58
CA LEU A 59 -3.63 3.50 13.43
C LEU A 59 -3.41 3.88 14.91
N ARG A 60 -2.23 3.61 15.46
CA ARG A 60 -1.89 4.02 16.84
C ARG A 60 -1.93 5.54 17.05
N ALA A 61 -1.56 6.33 16.03
CA ALA A 61 -1.59 7.78 16.13
C ALA A 61 -3.02 8.34 16.21
N PHE A 62 -3.95 7.73 15.46
CA PHE A 62 -5.38 8.06 15.48
C PHE A 62 -6.05 7.58 16.76
N GLU A 63 -5.77 6.34 17.17
CA GLU A 63 -6.26 5.75 18.42
C GLU A 63 -5.88 6.60 19.65
N LYS A 64 -4.60 6.98 19.78
CA LYS A 64 -4.10 7.83 20.86
C LYS A 64 -4.85 9.16 20.96
N ARG A 65 -5.37 9.67 19.84
CA ARG A 65 -6.09 10.95 19.75
C ARG A 65 -7.60 10.78 19.74
N ARG A 66 -8.10 9.53 19.76
CA ARG A 66 -9.52 9.18 19.65
C ARG A 66 -10.18 9.82 18.42
N LEU A 67 -9.45 9.87 17.30
CA LEU A 67 -9.94 10.39 16.03
C LEU A 67 -10.41 9.25 15.12
N PRO A 68 -11.57 9.39 14.46
CA PRO A 68 -12.02 8.42 13.48
C PRO A 68 -11.28 8.58 12.14
N LEU A 69 -11.22 7.50 11.39
CA LEU A 69 -10.82 7.48 9.98
C LEU A 69 -11.69 6.50 9.20
N THR A 70 -11.69 6.65 7.89
CA THR A 70 -12.31 5.68 6.96
C THR A 70 -11.20 4.99 6.21
N VAL A 71 -11.26 3.66 6.12
CA VAL A 71 -10.30 2.89 5.34
C VAL A 71 -10.83 2.71 3.93
N PHE A 72 -10.02 3.08 2.94
CA PHE A 72 -10.23 2.71 1.54
C PHE A 72 -9.37 1.48 1.28
N ALA A 73 -10.00 0.31 1.28
CA ALA A 73 -9.29 -0.96 1.26
C ALA A 73 -9.43 -1.66 -0.08
N VAL A 74 -8.31 -2.01 -0.69
CA VAL A 74 -8.28 -2.89 -1.85
C VAL A 74 -8.58 -4.31 -1.42
N ALA A 75 -9.51 -4.98 -2.10
CA ALA A 75 -9.98 -6.32 -1.69
C ALA A 75 -8.84 -7.35 -1.63
N MET A 76 -7.93 -7.36 -2.61
CA MET A 76 -6.79 -8.30 -2.63
C MET A 76 -5.81 -8.04 -1.48
N ALA A 77 -5.56 -6.78 -1.13
CA ALA A 77 -4.71 -6.42 0.00
C ALA A 77 -5.29 -6.94 1.33
N LEU A 78 -6.61 -6.83 1.51
CA LEU A 78 -7.32 -7.38 2.68
C LEU A 78 -7.36 -8.90 2.74
N GLU A 79 -7.43 -9.59 1.60
CA GLU A 79 -7.50 -11.06 1.60
C GLU A 79 -6.18 -11.70 2.07
N ARG A 80 -5.06 -11.00 1.88
CA ARG A 80 -3.71 -11.51 2.16
C ARG A 80 -3.23 -11.22 3.60
N HIS A 81 -3.97 -10.42 4.37
CA HIS A 81 -3.58 -9.93 5.71
C HIS A 81 -4.72 -10.02 6.72
#